data_AF-A0A7Y1UQN5-F1
#
_entry.id   AF-A0A7Y1UQN5-F1
#
_cell.length_a   1.000
_cell.length_b   1.000
_cell.length_c   1.000
_cell.angle_alpha   90.00
_cell.angle_beta   90.00
_cell.angle_gamma   90.00
#
_symmetry.space_group_name_H-M   'P 1'
#
loop_
_entity.id
_entity.type
_entity.pdbx_description
1 polymer ?
#
loop_
_entity_poly.entity_id
_entity_poly.type
_entity_poly.pdbx_seq_one_letter_code
_entity_poly.pdbx_strand_id
1 'polypeptide(L)'
;MSSARRAVELLASLDRLFESVVLDPDDWDDRAFADWMESNLSDGESLDREALKIVTRAVRRAQRLQRYWISRPEGPEDWRMRVDETLGSAGWRPGLELAEWGMAIDPDPELYGEMAERFRAVNFTPLSVTYEEWFQDGSKQ
;
A
#
# COMPACT_ATOMS: atom_id res chain seq x y z
N MET A 1 16.21 11.85 -2.76
CA MET A 1 14.73 11.88 -2.77
C MET A 1 14.26 11.94 -1.32
N SER A 2 13.13 12.59 -1.02
CA SER A 2 12.67 12.68 0.38
C SER A 2 12.01 11.37 0.81
N SER A 3 11.99 11.08 2.11
CA SER A 3 11.34 9.87 2.64
C SER A 3 9.84 9.88 2.32
N ALA A 4 9.20 11.05 2.36
CA ALA A 4 7.81 11.21 1.96
C ALA A 4 7.57 10.81 0.51
N ARG A 5 8.38 11.35 -0.42
CA ARG A 5 8.28 11.03 -1.84
C ARG A 5 8.51 9.54 -2.09
N ARG A 6 9.48 8.93 -1.41
CA ARG A 6 9.73 7.48 -1.52
C ARG A 6 8.53 6.67 -1.03
N ALA A 7 7.90 7.08 0.07
CA ALA A 7 6.69 6.43 0.56
C ALA A 7 5.55 6.51 -0.46
N VAL A 8 5.28 7.69 -1.04
CA VAL A 8 4.28 7.88 -2.11
C VAL A 8 4.56 6.98 -3.32
N GLU A 9 5.80 6.94 -3.80
CA GLU A 9 6.18 6.09 -4.94
C GLU A 9 5.99 4.59 -4.65
N LEU A 10 6.30 4.14 -3.43
CA LEU A 10 6.05 2.77 -3.01
C LEU A 10 4.57 2.44 -2.86
N LEU A 11 3.76 3.37 -2.35
CA LEU A 11 2.31 3.21 -2.26
C LEU A 11 1.69 3.05 -3.65
N ALA A 12 2.07 3.90 -4.61
CA ALA A 12 1.65 3.77 -6.00
C ALA A 12 2.15 2.46 -6.65
N SER A 13 3.33 1.97 -6.27
CA SER A 13 3.84 0.68 -6.72
C SER A 13 3.05 -0.50 -6.14
N LEU A 14 2.63 -0.42 -4.87
CA LEU A 14 1.77 -1.42 -4.24
C LEU A 14 0.38 -1.47 -4.87
N ASP A 15 -0.20 -0.32 -5.21
CA ASP A 15 -1.50 -0.27 -5.89
C ASP A 15 -1.42 -0.95 -7.27
N ARG A 16 -0.37 -0.66 -8.05
CA ARG A 16 -0.11 -1.32 -9.33
C ARG A 16 0.13 -2.83 -9.19
N LEU A 17 0.83 -3.24 -8.14
CA LEU A 17 1.00 -4.66 -7.81
C LEU A 17 -0.36 -5.33 -7.55
N PHE A 18 -1.20 -4.72 -6.72
CA PHE A 18 -2.51 -5.30 -6.39
C PHE A 18 -3.43 -5.33 -7.60
N GLU A 19 -3.48 -4.24 -8.37
CA GLU A 19 -4.25 -4.14 -9.61
C GLU A 19 -3.83 -5.24 -10.60
N SER A 20 -2.55 -5.32 -10.94
CA SER A 20 -2.06 -6.31 -11.90
C SER A 20 -2.30 -7.74 -11.42
N VAL A 21 -2.13 -8.01 -10.12
CA VAL A 21 -2.36 -9.35 -9.56
C VAL A 21 -3.83 -9.78 -9.61
N VAL A 22 -4.79 -8.88 -9.42
CA VAL A 22 -6.22 -9.25 -9.42
C VAL A 22 -6.84 -9.24 -10.81
N LEU A 23 -6.26 -8.49 -11.75
CA LEU A 23 -6.70 -8.43 -13.14
C LEU A 23 -6.06 -9.53 -13.99
N ASP A 24 -4.76 -9.78 -13.82
CA ASP A 24 -3.96 -10.72 -14.61
C ASP A 24 -3.17 -11.68 -13.68
N PRO A 25 -3.87 -12.50 -12.86
CA PRO A 25 -3.22 -13.33 -11.83
C PRO A 25 -2.27 -14.40 -12.38
N ASP A 26 -2.44 -14.82 -13.63
CA ASP A 26 -1.59 -15.82 -14.29
C ASP A 26 -0.20 -15.27 -14.66
N ASP A 27 -0.05 -13.95 -14.78
CA ASP A 27 1.24 -13.29 -15.06
C ASP A 27 2.15 -13.20 -13.82
N TRP A 28 1.62 -13.55 -12.64
CA TRP A 28 2.31 -13.44 -11.38
C TRP A 28 2.72 -14.80 -10.81
N ASP A 29 3.99 -15.16 -11.00
CA ASP A 29 4.64 -16.29 -10.34
C ASP A 29 5.62 -15.84 -9.23
N ASP A 30 6.26 -16.80 -8.56
CA ASP A 30 7.21 -16.51 -7.48
C ASP A 30 8.38 -15.62 -7.95
N ARG A 31 8.77 -15.73 -9.22
CA ARG A 31 9.84 -14.91 -9.80
C ARG A 31 9.36 -13.48 -10.03
N ALA A 32 8.16 -13.28 -10.59
CA ALA A 32 7.58 -11.95 -10.77
C ALA A 32 7.47 -11.17 -9.45
N PHE A 33 7.08 -11.85 -8.35
CA PHE A 33 7.09 -11.22 -7.03
C PHE A 33 8.49 -10.86 -6.53
N ALA A 34 9.48 -11.72 -6.78
CA ALA A 34 10.86 -11.46 -6.41
C ALA A 34 11.46 -10.28 -7.21
N ASP A 35 11.20 -10.24 -8.51
CA ASP A 35 11.66 -9.18 -9.42
C ASP A 35 11.02 -7.84 -9.05
N TRP A 36 9.73 -7.83 -8.67
CA TRP A 36 9.07 -6.62 -8.14
C TRP A 36 9.72 -6.16 -6.82
N MET A 37 10.00 -7.08 -5.90
CA MET A 37 10.66 -6.75 -4.63
C MET A 37 12.05 -6.18 -4.85
N GLU A 38 12.85 -6.77 -5.74
CA GLU A 38 14.18 -6.26 -6.07
C GLU A 38 14.09 -4.87 -6.68
N SER A 39 13.21 -4.66 -7.67
CA SER A 39 13.04 -3.38 -8.35
C SER A 39 12.58 -2.26 -7.42
N ASN A 40 11.79 -2.58 -6.38
CA ASN A 40 11.25 -1.59 -5.45
C ASN A 40 12.06 -1.44 -4.15
N LEU A 41 13.01 -2.33 -3.86
CA LEU A 41 13.76 -2.30 -2.59
C LEU A 41 15.27 -2.16 -2.75
N SER A 42 15.82 -2.33 -3.96
CA SER A 42 17.26 -2.25 -4.23
C SER A 42 17.78 -0.83 -4.50
N ASP A 43 16.91 0.17 -4.63
CA ASP A 43 17.34 1.57 -4.77
C ASP A 43 17.92 2.07 -3.44
N GLY A 44 19.18 2.54 -3.46
CA GLY A 44 20.04 2.83 -2.29
C GLY A 44 19.59 3.91 -1.30
N GLU A 45 18.31 4.26 -1.22
CA GLU A 45 17.72 5.01 -0.11
C GLU A 45 17.11 4.00 0.88
N SER A 46 17.75 3.85 2.04
CA SER A 46 17.39 2.76 2.94
C SER A 46 16.02 2.99 3.58
N LEU A 47 15.01 2.29 3.08
CA LEU A 47 13.87 1.90 3.91
C LEU A 47 14.41 1.24 5.17
N ASP A 48 13.91 1.66 6.31
CA ASP A 48 14.28 1.00 7.56
C ASP A 48 13.66 -0.40 7.63
N ARG A 49 14.00 -1.12 8.71
CA ARG A 49 13.51 -2.47 8.94
C ARG A 49 11.99 -2.53 9.10
N GLU A 50 11.34 -1.46 9.54
CA GLU A 50 9.90 -1.40 9.72
C GLU A 50 9.18 -1.28 8.37
N ALA A 51 9.59 -0.34 7.53
CA ALA A 51 9.09 -0.20 6.17
C ALA A 51 9.26 -1.50 5.36
N LEU A 52 10.42 -2.15 5.45
CA LEU A 52 10.66 -3.44 4.79
C LEU A 52 9.68 -4.54 5.26
N LYS A 53 9.34 -4.58 6.54
CA LYS A 53 8.33 -5.53 7.07
C LYS A 53 6.93 -5.21 6.56
N ILE A 54 6.58 -3.94 6.43
CA ILE A 54 5.29 -3.50 5.90
C ILE A 54 5.17 -3.93 4.44
N VAL A 55 6.16 -3.60 3.60
CA VAL A 55 6.17 -3.98 2.17
C VAL A 55 6.13 -5.50 2.01
N THR A 56 6.93 -6.25 2.78
CA THR A 56 6.89 -7.73 2.76
C THR A 56 5.50 -8.28 3.10
N ARG A 57 4.79 -7.66 4.05
CA ARG A 57 3.40 -8.05 4.36
C ARG A 57 2.47 -7.74 3.20
N ALA A 58 2.63 -6.61 2.52
CA ALA A 58 1.84 -6.26 1.35
C ALA A 58 2.03 -7.27 0.21
N VAL A 59 3.26 -7.69 -0.10
CA VAL A 59 3.54 -8.72 -1.12
C VAL A 59 2.91 -10.07 -0.75
N ARG A 60 2.92 -10.46 0.53
CA ARG A 60 2.20 -11.66 0.98
C ARG A 60 0.69 -11.56 0.80
N ARG A 61 0.10 -10.35 0.83
CA ARG A 61 -1.31 -10.13 0.48
C ARG A 61 -1.52 -10.26 -1.02
N ALA A 62 -0.65 -9.68 -1.84
CA ALA A 62 -0.67 -9.85 -3.29
C ALA A 62 -0.63 -11.34 -3.69
N GLN A 63 0.28 -12.13 -3.11
CA GLN A 63 0.30 -13.59 -3.33
C GLN A 63 -0.99 -14.32 -2.94
N ARG A 64 -1.75 -13.81 -1.96
CA ARG A 64 -3.07 -14.37 -1.61
C ARG A 64 -4.14 -13.97 -2.62
N LEU A 65 -4.10 -12.72 -3.09
CA LEU A 65 -4.96 -12.24 -4.17
C LEU A 65 -4.75 -13.08 -5.43
N GLN A 66 -3.50 -13.28 -5.84
CA GLN A 66 -3.12 -14.09 -6.98
C GLN A 66 -3.75 -15.49 -6.94
N ARG A 67 -3.53 -16.23 -5.84
CA ARG A 67 -4.09 -17.58 -5.67
C ARG A 67 -5.62 -17.60 -5.67
N TYR A 68 -6.25 -16.54 -5.16
CA TYR A 68 -7.71 -16.45 -5.15
C TYR A 68 -8.27 -16.26 -6.56
N TRP A 69 -7.71 -15.30 -7.30
CA TRP A 69 -8.19 -14.87 -8.61
C TRP A 69 -7.80 -15.81 -9.75
N ILE A 70 -6.69 -16.58 -9.65
CA ILE A 70 -6.39 -17.69 -10.56
C ILE A 70 -7.58 -18.66 -10.68
N SER A 71 -8.25 -18.93 -9.56
CA SER A 71 -9.37 -19.90 -9.53
C SER A 71 -10.74 -19.28 -9.81
N ARG A 72 -10.80 -17.95 -9.97
CA ARG A 72 -12.03 -17.16 -10.08
C ARG A 72 -11.84 -16.01 -11.06
N PRO A 73 -11.81 -16.28 -12.38
CA PRO A 73 -11.53 -15.24 -13.37
C PRO A 73 -12.63 -14.17 -13.46
N GLU A 74 -13.87 -14.53 -13.09
CA GLU A 74 -15.01 -13.62 -13.04
C GLU A 74 -15.04 -12.83 -11.73
N GLY A 75 -15.21 -11.51 -11.82
CA GLY A 75 -15.31 -10.63 -10.67
C GLY A 75 -15.57 -9.19 -11.08
N PRO A 76 -15.63 -8.25 -10.12
CA PRO A 76 -15.81 -6.82 -10.38
C PRO A 76 -14.81 -6.27 -11.41
N GLU A 77 -15.21 -5.26 -12.20
CA GLU A 77 -14.28 -4.56 -13.11
C GLU A 77 -13.26 -3.72 -12.34
N ASP A 78 -13.66 -3.13 -11.22
CA ASP A 78 -12.77 -2.36 -10.35
C ASP A 78 -11.88 -3.29 -9.54
N TRP A 79 -10.56 -3.17 -9.72
CA TRP A 79 -9.56 -3.96 -8.99
C TRP A 79 -9.67 -3.75 -7.47
N ARG A 80 -10.09 -2.58 -7.00
CA ARG A 80 -10.27 -2.30 -5.58
C ARG A 80 -11.37 -3.18 -4.99
N MET A 81 -12.47 -3.34 -5.71
CA MET A 81 -13.56 -4.23 -5.31
C MET A 81 -13.09 -5.69 -5.28
N ARG A 82 -12.18 -6.11 -6.17
CA ARG A 82 -11.57 -7.46 -6.13
C ARG A 82 -10.72 -7.67 -4.88
N VAL A 83 -9.97 -6.66 -4.45
CA VAL A 83 -9.20 -6.68 -3.19
C VAL A 83 -10.15 -6.77 -2.00
N ASP A 84 -11.22 -5.96 -1.98
CA ASP A 84 -12.23 -5.97 -0.94
C ASP A 84 -12.93 -7.32 -0.82
N GLU A 85 -13.34 -7.91 -1.94
CA GLU A 85 -14.00 -9.22 -1.98
C GLU A 85 -13.11 -10.33 -1.40
N THR A 86 -11.80 -10.26 -1.66
CA THR A 86 -10.86 -11.32 -1.27
C THR A 86 -10.35 -11.16 0.15
N LEU A 87 -9.99 -9.94 0.56
CA LEU A 87 -9.25 -9.65 1.78
C LEU A 87 -9.94 -8.65 2.70
N GLY A 88 -10.96 -7.94 2.21
CA GLY A 88 -11.59 -6.81 2.90
C GLY A 88 -10.57 -5.77 3.34
N SER A 89 -10.86 -5.10 4.47
CA SER A 89 -9.97 -4.08 5.06
C SER A 89 -8.55 -4.57 5.38
N ALA A 90 -8.37 -5.88 5.58
CA ALA A 90 -7.04 -6.46 5.84
C ALA A 90 -6.11 -6.45 4.62
N GLY A 91 -6.66 -6.29 3.40
CA GLY A 91 -5.89 -6.10 2.17
C GLY A 91 -5.20 -4.73 2.15
N TRP A 92 -5.89 -3.69 2.59
CA TRP A 92 -5.45 -2.29 2.54
C TRP A 92 -4.51 -1.87 3.68
N ARG A 93 -4.55 -2.59 4.81
CA ARG A 93 -3.82 -2.21 6.03
C ARG A 93 -2.31 -2.00 5.82
N PRO A 94 -1.56 -2.82 5.06
CA PRO A 94 -0.14 -2.55 4.82
C PRO A 94 0.12 -1.22 4.10
N GLY A 95 -0.77 -0.79 3.20
CA GLY A 95 -0.65 0.53 2.57
C GLY A 95 -0.85 1.65 3.59
N LEU A 96 -1.86 1.53 4.47
CA LEU A 96 -2.09 2.51 5.53
C LEU A 96 -0.87 2.61 6.47
N GLU A 97 -0.35 1.48 6.93
CA GLU A 97 0.82 1.43 7.81
C GLU A 97 2.07 2.05 7.16
N LEU A 98 2.24 1.88 5.83
CA LEU A 98 3.35 2.50 5.11
C LEU A 98 3.19 4.03 4.99
N ALA A 99 1.97 4.50 4.77
CA ALA A 99 1.67 5.93 4.76
C ALA A 99 1.88 6.57 6.15
N GLU A 100 1.40 5.91 7.21
CA GLU A 100 1.61 6.31 8.61
C GLU A 100 3.11 6.35 8.97
N TRP A 101 3.88 5.34 8.56
CA TRP A 101 5.33 5.32 8.74
C TRP A 101 6.01 6.51 8.06
N GLY A 102 5.66 6.80 6.80
CA GLY A 102 6.26 7.92 6.08
C GLY A 102 5.88 9.26 6.72
N MET A 103 4.62 9.43 7.14
CA MET A 103 4.13 10.62 7.84
C MET A 103 4.82 10.83 9.20
N ALA A 104 5.24 9.75 9.87
CA ALA A 104 5.97 9.84 11.14
C ALA A 104 7.42 10.32 10.97
N ILE A 105 8.01 10.12 9.80
CA ILE A 105 9.43 10.44 9.51
C ILE A 105 9.56 11.78 8.80
N ASP A 106 8.72 12.02 7.81
CA ASP A 106 8.78 13.16 6.90
C ASP A 106 7.35 13.59 6.55
N PRO A 107 6.68 14.34 7.45
CA PRO A 107 5.31 14.80 7.21
C PRO A 107 5.20 15.62 5.93
N ASP A 108 4.26 15.25 5.07
CA ASP A 108 4.06 15.89 3.77
C ASP A 108 2.57 15.90 3.38
N PRO A 109 2.04 16.97 2.75
CA PRO A 109 0.64 17.05 2.36
C PRO A 109 0.19 16.01 1.32
N GLU A 110 1.05 15.63 0.38
CA GLU A 110 0.75 14.61 -0.64
C GLU A 110 0.64 13.24 0.05
N LEU A 111 1.63 12.90 0.89
CA LEU A 111 1.61 11.66 1.66
C LEU A 111 0.43 11.61 2.66
N TYR A 112 0.02 12.74 3.21
CA TYR A 112 -1.18 12.82 4.04
C TYR A 112 -2.45 12.46 3.25
N GLY A 113 -2.54 12.92 2.00
CA GLY A 113 -3.62 12.53 1.08
C GLY A 113 -3.69 11.01 0.92
N GLU A 114 -2.55 10.37 0.63
CA GLU A 114 -2.43 8.92 0.50
C GLU A 114 -2.82 8.17 1.79
N MET A 115 -2.43 8.71 2.96
CA MET A 115 -2.80 8.18 4.27
C MET A 115 -4.31 8.28 4.51
N ALA A 116 -4.92 9.42 4.19
CA ALA A 116 -6.35 9.67 4.38
C ALA A 116 -7.23 8.75 3.52
N GLU A 117 -6.85 8.55 2.26
CA GLU A 117 -7.54 7.63 1.35
C GLU A 117 -7.50 6.19 1.89
N ARG A 118 -6.31 5.74 2.33
CA ARG A 118 -6.13 4.38 2.88
C ARG A 118 -6.80 4.20 4.23
N PHE A 119 -6.82 5.24 5.06
CA PHE A 119 -7.56 5.24 6.30
C PHE A 119 -9.04 4.99 6.03
N ARG A 120 -9.61 5.63 5.00
CA ARG A 120 -11.00 5.41 4.57
C ARG A 120 -11.21 3.98 4.07
N ALA A 121 -10.30 3.43 3.29
CA ALA A 121 -10.40 2.04 2.81
C ALA A 121 -10.35 1.01 3.94
N VAL A 122 -9.55 1.27 4.98
CA VAL A 122 -9.39 0.35 6.13
C VAL A 122 -10.53 0.49 7.15
N ASN A 123 -10.96 1.72 7.44
CA ASN A 123 -11.88 2.03 8.55
C ASN A 123 -13.30 2.36 8.09
N PHE A 124 -13.55 2.43 6.78
CA PHE A 124 -14.85 2.79 6.18
C PHE A 124 -15.37 4.17 6.60
N THR A 125 -14.49 5.05 7.07
CA THR A 125 -14.79 6.43 7.48
C THR A 125 -13.62 7.35 7.09
N PRO A 126 -13.87 8.59 6.65
CA PRO A 126 -12.79 9.54 6.39
C PRO A 126 -12.07 9.94 7.69
N LEU A 127 -10.84 10.42 7.55
CA LEU A 127 -10.20 11.21 8.61
C LEU A 127 -11.02 12.49 8.84
N SER A 128 -11.20 12.86 10.11
CA SER A 128 -12.01 14.02 10.50
C SER A 128 -11.21 15.33 10.58
N VAL A 129 -9.91 15.27 10.35
CA VAL A 129 -8.98 16.40 10.48
C VAL A 129 -8.33 16.68 9.12
N THR A 130 -7.88 17.91 8.93
CA THR A 130 -7.05 18.34 7.81
C THR A 130 -5.56 18.03 8.07
N TYR A 131 -4.73 18.18 7.03
CA TYR A 131 -3.27 18.08 7.19
C TYR A 131 -2.75 19.12 8.20
N GLU A 132 -3.20 20.37 8.12
CA GLU A 132 -2.76 21.45 9.00
C GLU A 132 -3.12 21.17 10.46
N GLU A 133 -4.33 20.68 10.73
CA GLU A 133 -4.78 20.28 12.07
C GLU A 133 -3.97 19.10 12.60
N TRP A 134 -3.77 18.07 11.78
CA TRP A 134 -2.98 16.89 12.14
C TRP A 134 -1.52 17.25 12.46
N PHE A 135 -0.89 18.09 11.63
CA PHE A 135 0.50 18.51 11.80
C PHE A 135 0.67 19.38 13.05
N GLN A 136 -0.28 20.28 13.32
CA GLN A 136 -0.27 21.10 14.52
C GLN A 136 -0.46 20.30 15.81
N ASP A 137 -1.29 19.26 15.79
CA ASP A 137 -1.49 18.38 16.96
C ASP A 137 -0.32 17.41 17.17
N GLY A 138 0.30 16.92 16.10
CA GLY A 138 1.53 16.10 16.17
C GLY A 138 2.75 16.87 16.67
N SER A 139 2.82 18.18 16.42
CA SER A 139 3.90 19.05 16.91
C SER A 139 3.83 19.40 18.41
N LYS A 140 2.78 18.96 19.10
CA LYS A 140 2.57 19.17 20.55
C LYS A 140 2.87 17.92 21.41
N GLN A 141 3.30 16.81 20.80
CA GLN A 141 3.77 15.61 21.52
C GLN A 141 5.30 15.54 21.52
#